data_AF-A0A550CN74-F1
#
_entry.id   AF-A0A550CN74-F1
#
_cell.length_a   1.000
_cell.length_b   1.000
_cell.length_c   1.000
_cell.angle_alpha   90.00
_cell.angle_beta   90.00
_cell.angle_gamma   90.00
#
_symmetry.space_group_name_H-M   'P 1'
#
loop_
_entity.id
_entity.type
_entity.pdbx_description
1 polymer ?
#
loop_
_entity_poly.entity_id
_entity_poly.type
_entity_poly.pdbx_seq_one_letter_code
_entity_poly.pdbx_strand_id
1 'polypeptide(L)'
;MSLEQKLEALAPIPTDLKPLLLPNAAATIQHLISFPTPSFEQPPAIITGTQITLSKEPSTLFHDRTDLLRLQQLPLLAYSDLQKLAQAALESSPDVASFTYPLEQALSEHVGPHDAWPLWVLVYWLHVYQVLNAKGHWALLLAKVAAVGGDSAVIERLPWNVPLPSDNQAGRGSLGHVMSLLAFGTREWLNSTHMDLLLYSLEFTINDPDILVLNTWMFDILWSLHNIDPTSYPSQAHAALTTMGTRIRTAKQILLVVPVCIGDGKAVVGGLGIMSNHWISAVIDPKLQEVRHYDPMSIRPPDGLLALINWWLGMHGEPPYTHDSIPCTLQRDSYSCGLLCVNALAHDALPARFPLLDSHGCDQGRIQMLEQIIQYLGHLVSHVVTRSFQRLLSP
;
A
#
# COMPACT_ATOMS: atom_id res chain seq x y z
N MET A 1 8.01 -17.13 -3.39
CA MET A 1 6.57 -17.45 -3.52
C MET A 1 5.99 -17.73 -2.15
N SER A 2 4.79 -17.24 -1.87
CA SER A 2 4.03 -17.54 -0.66
C SER A 2 3.48 -18.97 -0.66
N LEU A 3 2.78 -19.38 0.40
CA LEU A 3 2.14 -20.71 0.50
C LEU A 3 1.06 -20.89 -0.57
N GLU A 4 0.20 -19.88 -0.72
CA GLU A 4 -0.91 -19.83 -1.67
C GLU A 4 -0.40 -19.86 -3.12
N GLN A 5 0.68 -19.12 -3.42
CA GLN A 5 1.29 -19.11 -4.75
C GLN A 5 1.90 -20.46 -5.14
N LYS A 6 2.39 -21.25 -4.17
CA LYS A 6 2.84 -22.63 -4.43
C LYS A 6 1.65 -23.57 -4.64
N LEU A 7 0.58 -23.41 -3.87
CA LEU A 7 -0.58 -24.30 -3.91
C LEU A 7 -1.45 -24.08 -5.17
N GLU A 8 -1.68 -22.83 -5.59
CA GLU A 8 -2.28 -22.49 -6.89
C GLU A 8 -1.45 -23.02 -8.06
N ALA A 9 -0.12 -23.13 -7.92
CA ALA A 9 0.74 -23.75 -8.94
C ALA A 9 0.68 -25.29 -8.96
N LEU A 10 0.24 -25.93 -7.87
CA LEU A 10 0.05 -27.38 -7.76
C LEU A 10 -1.36 -27.80 -8.19
N ALA A 11 -2.39 -27.09 -7.72
CA ALA A 11 -3.80 -27.37 -7.95
C ALA A 11 -4.59 -26.07 -8.16
N PRO A 12 -4.48 -25.43 -9.34
CA PRO A 12 -5.15 -24.16 -9.60
C PRO A 12 -6.66 -24.29 -9.57
N ILE A 13 -7.35 -23.24 -9.13
CA ILE A 13 -8.82 -23.16 -9.24
C ILE A 13 -9.21 -23.17 -10.72
N PRO A 14 -10.11 -24.07 -11.18
CA PRO A 14 -10.52 -24.14 -12.58
C PRO A 14 -11.03 -22.79 -13.12
N THR A 15 -10.54 -22.41 -14.30
CA THR A 15 -10.65 -21.05 -14.86
C THR A 15 -12.10 -20.59 -15.10
N ASP A 16 -12.98 -21.52 -15.42
CA ASP A 16 -14.42 -21.33 -15.60
C ASP A 16 -15.17 -21.14 -14.27
N LEU A 17 -14.66 -21.72 -13.19
CA LEU A 17 -15.25 -21.67 -11.85
C LEU A 17 -14.76 -20.46 -11.03
N LYS A 18 -13.51 -20.02 -11.27
CA LYS A 18 -12.89 -18.92 -10.53
C LYS A 18 -13.73 -17.62 -10.48
N PRO A 19 -14.41 -17.17 -11.56
CA PRO A 19 -15.28 -15.99 -11.53
C PRO A 19 -16.63 -16.19 -10.81
N LEU A 20 -17.05 -17.44 -10.58
CA LEU A 20 -18.23 -17.77 -9.77
C LEU A 20 -17.88 -17.82 -8.29
N LEU A 21 -16.71 -18.35 -7.97
CA LEU A 21 -16.25 -18.63 -6.61
C LEU A 21 -15.63 -17.40 -5.92
N LEU A 22 -14.89 -16.55 -6.65
CA LEU A 22 -14.13 -15.42 -6.11
C LEU A 22 -14.48 -14.12 -6.85
N PRO A 23 -14.48 -12.95 -6.15
CA PRO A 23 -14.67 -11.67 -6.80
C PRO A 23 -13.49 -11.37 -7.74
N ASN A 24 -13.78 -10.85 -8.93
CA ASN A 24 -12.73 -10.40 -9.86
C ASN A 24 -11.84 -9.36 -9.16
N ALA A 25 -10.52 -9.48 -9.31
CA ALA A 25 -9.54 -8.58 -8.67
C ALA A 25 -9.73 -7.09 -9.04
N ALA A 26 -10.24 -6.83 -10.25
CA ALA A 26 -10.58 -5.49 -10.74
C ALA A 26 -12.06 -5.08 -10.46
N ALA A 27 -12.83 -5.89 -9.73
CA ALA A 27 -14.18 -5.50 -9.31
C ALA A 27 -14.13 -4.37 -8.28
N THR A 28 -15.21 -3.61 -8.15
CA THR A 28 -15.27 -2.48 -7.22
C THR A 28 -15.29 -2.95 -5.76
N ILE A 29 -14.87 -2.10 -4.82
CA ILE A 29 -15.00 -2.36 -3.37
C ILE A 29 -16.46 -2.59 -2.97
N GLN A 30 -17.40 -1.86 -3.57
CA GLN A 30 -18.83 -2.11 -3.39
C GLN A 30 -19.22 -3.53 -3.81
N HIS A 31 -18.73 -4.00 -4.97
CA HIS A 31 -18.95 -5.38 -5.41
C HIS A 31 -18.32 -6.39 -4.45
N LEU A 32 -17.07 -6.20 -4.03
CA LEU A 32 -16.38 -7.05 -3.04
C LEU A 32 -17.21 -7.21 -1.76
N ILE A 33 -17.72 -6.10 -1.19
CA ILE A 33 -18.52 -6.13 0.05
C ILE A 33 -19.82 -6.91 -0.17
N SER A 34 -20.47 -6.73 -1.33
CA SER A 34 -21.68 -7.49 -1.70
C SER A 34 -21.44 -8.95 -2.11
N PHE A 35 -20.19 -9.34 -2.41
CA PHE A 35 -19.89 -10.64 -3.01
C PHE A 35 -20.18 -11.79 -2.02
N PRO A 36 -20.89 -12.87 -2.43
CA PRO A 36 -21.21 -13.98 -1.55
C PRO A 36 -19.95 -14.72 -1.09
N THR A 37 -19.83 -14.95 0.20
CA THR A 37 -18.68 -15.61 0.82
C THR A 37 -19.13 -16.60 1.90
N PRO A 38 -18.49 -17.78 2.01
CA PRO A 38 -18.62 -18.68 3.15
C PRO A 38 -18.63 -17.97 4.52
N SER A 39 -19.41 -18.52 5.45
CA SER A 39 -19.40 -18.04 6.84
C SER A 39 -18.13 -18.48 7.57
N PHE A 40 -17.67 -17.64 8.49
CA PHE A 40 -16.55 -17.92 9.39
C PHE A 40 -16.94 -17.88 10.88
N GLU A 41 -18.22 -17.74 11.21
CA GLU A 41 -18.67 -17.60 12.61
C GLU A 41 -18.47 -18.87 13.44
N GLN A 42 -18.54 -20.04 12.80
CA GLN A 42 -18.34 -21.35 13.43
C GLN A 42 -17.56 -22.28 12.47
N PRO A 43 -16.21 -22.33 12.54
CA PRO A 43 -15.44 -23.31 11.79
C PRO A 43 -15.80 -24.74 12.26
N PRO A 44 -15.89 -25.73 11.35
CA PRO A 44 -16.41 -27.04 11.70
C PRO A 44 -15.39 -27.84 12.52
N ALA A 45 -15.88 -28.61 13.49
CA ALA A 45 -15.04 -29.39 14.39
C ALA A 45 -14.35 -30.57 13.68
N ILE A 46 -13.10 -30.82 14.05
CA ILE A 46 -12.20 -31.80 13.44
C ILE A 46 -12.07 -32.99 14.39
N ILE A 47 -12.20 -34.23 13.88
CA ILE A 47 -12.04 -35.43 14.70
C ILE A 47 -10.59 -35.48 15.22
N THR A 48 -10.44 -35.20 16.51
CA THR A 48 -9.12 -35.08 17.14
C THR A 48 -8.36 -36.40 17.07
N GLY A 49 -7.16 -36.37 16.49
CA GLY A 49 -6.27 -37.52 16.33
C GLY A 49 -6.44 -38.31 15.04
N THR A 50 -7.43 -38.00 14.19
CA THR A 50 -7.50 -38.57 12.84
C THR A 50 -6.50 -37.89 11.91
N GLN A 51 -5.76 -38.68 11.12
CA GLN A 51 -4.81 -38.14 10.14
C GLN A 51 -5.53 -37.59 8.90
N ILE A 52 -5.08 -36.43 8.42
CA ILE A 52 -5.42 -35.93 7.08
C ILE A 52 -4.91 -36.95 6.06
N THR A 53 -5.79 -37.43 5.18
CA THR A 53 -5.44 -38.35 4.11
C THR A 53 -5.34 -37.60 2.80
N LEU A 54 -4.19 -37.68 2.12
CA LEU A 54 -3.99 -37.17 0.77
C LEU A 54 -4.10 -38.34 -0.22
N SER A 55 -4.81 -38.16 -1.34
CA SER A 55 -5.02 -39.21 -2.33
C SER A 55 -4.69 -38.76 -3.75
N LYS A 56 -4.24 -39.72 -4.56
CA LYS A 56 -4.02 -39.58 -6.00
C LYS A 56 -5.30 -39.77 -6.81
N GLU A 57 -6.34 -40.32 -6.19
CA GLU A 57 -7.65 -40.47 -6.80
C GLU A 57 -8.35 -39.09 -6.88
N PRO A 58 -9.04 -38.77 -7.99
CA PRO A 58 -9.78 -37.53 -8.11
C PRO A 58 -10.98 -37.52 -7.15
N SER A 59 -11.34 -36.33 -6.68
CA SER A 59 -12.59 -36.13 -5.96
C SER A 59 -13.80 -36.35 -6.87
N THR A 60 -14.87 -36.89 -6.29
CA THR A 60 -16.21 -37.00 -6.89
C THR A 60 -17.12 -35.80 -6.61
N LEU A 61 -16.65 -34.81 -5.84
CA LEU A 61 -17.40 -33.61 -5.47
C LEU A 61 -17.21 -32.49 -6.52
N PHE A 62 -18.18 -31.57 -6.58
CA PHE A 62 -18.09 -30.32 -7.34
C PHE A 62 -17.99 -30.50 -8.87
N HIS A 63 -18.62 -31.55 -9.40
CA HIS A 63 -18.73 -31.79 -10.85
C HIS A 63 -19.84 -30.97 -11.52
N ASP A 64 -20.80 -30.41 -10.77
CA ASP A 64 -21.87 -29.56 -11.30
C ASP A 64 -21.88 -28.15 -10.67
N ARG A 65 -22.66 -27.25 -11.26
CA ARG A 65 -22.76 -25.84 -10.80
C ARG A 65 -23.57 -25.69 -9.51
N THR A 66 -24.43 -26.65 -9.18
CA THR A 66 -25.21 -26.70 -7.94
C THR A 66 -24.28 -26.92 -6.75
N ASP A 67 -23.34 -27.85 -6.87
CA ASP A 67 -22.33 -28.16 -5.86
C ASP A 67 -21.41 -26.98 -5.55
N LEU A 68 -21.08 -26.17 -6.55
CA LEU A 68 -20.25 -24.98 -6.35
C LEU A 68 -20.98 -23.86 -5.59
N LEU A 69 -22.30 -23.75 -5.73
CA LEU A 69 -23.11 -22.87 -4.89
C LEU A 69 -23.24 -23.42 -3.46
N ARG A 70 -23.25 -24.75 -3.29
CA ARG A 70 -23.15 -25.40 -1.97
C ARG A 70 -21.80 -25.10 -1.32
N LEU A 71 -20.68 -25.17 -2.05
CA LEU A 71 -19.33 -24.85 -1.55
C LEU A 71 -19.23 -23.43 -0.95
N GLN A 72 -19.96 -22.46 -1.51
CA GLN A 72 -20.05 -21.09 -0.97
C GLN A 72 -20.87 -20.97 0.33
N GLN A 73 -21.63 -22.01 0.71
CA GLN A 73 -22.47 -22.05 1.91
C GLN A 73 -21.84 -22.84 3.06
N LEU A 74 -20.82 -23.68 2.78
CA LEU A 74 -20.15 -24.49 3.80
C LEU A 74 -19.30 -23.60 4.73
N PRO A 75 -19.19 -23.93 6.03
CA PRO A 75 -18.35 -23.17 6.96
C PRO A 75 -16.86 -23.38 6.64
N LEU A 76 -16.07 -22.31 6.73
CA LEU A 76 -14.63 -22.40 6.47
C LEU A 76 -13.89 -23.18 7.55
N LEU A 77 -12.91 -23.98 7.13
CA LEU A 77 -11.90 -24.54 8.04
C LEU A 77 -11.09 -23.42 8.68
N ALA A 78 -10.72 -23.58 9.96
CA ALA A 78 -9.86 -22.61 10.64
C ALA A 78 -8.53 -22.42 9.89
N TYR A 79 -8.10 -21.16 9.74
CA TYR A 79 -6.94 -20.79 8.93
C TYR A 79 -5.65 -21.54 9.30
N SER A 80 -5.45 -21.82 10.59
CA SER A 80 -4.34 -22.64 11.10
C SER A 80 -4.29 -24.05 10.52
N ASP A 81 -5.44 -24.63 10.24
CA ASP A 81 -5.59 -26.02 9.80
C ASP A 81 -5.65 -26.11 8.28
N LEU A 82 -6.21 -25.09 7.64
CA LEU A 82 -6.03 -24.81 6.21
C LEU A 82 -4.55 -24.61 5.82
N GLN A 83 -3.75 -23.94 6.66
CA GLN A 83 -2.31 -23.82 6.47
C GLN A 83 -1.58 -25.17 6.63
N LYS A 84 -1.95 -26.00 7.62
CA LYS A 84 -1.41 -27.37 7.77
C LYS A 84 -1.73 -28.24 6.56
N LEU A 85 -2.98 -28.20 6.08
CA LEU A 85 -3.44 -28.89 4.86
C LEU A 85 -2.62 -28.47 3.63
N ALA A 86 -2.49 -27.17 3.40
CA ALA A 86 -1.72 -26.61 2.29
C ALA A 86 -0.23 -27.00 2.35
N GLN A 87 0.38 -26.99 3.54
CA GLN A 87 1.77 -27.39 3.71
C GLN A 87 1.95 -28.90 3.47
N ALA A 88 1.08 -29.74 4.05
CA ALA A 88 1.12 -31.20 3.85
C ALA A 88 0.93 -31.58 2.38
N ALA A 89 0.05 -30.88 1.65
CA ALA A 89 -0.14 -31.05 0.21
C ALA A 89 1.14 -30.71 -0.58
N LEU A 90 1.84 -29.64 -0.23
CA LEU A 90 3.08 -29.22 -0.89
C LEU A 90 4.31 -30.08 -0.53
N GLU A 91 4.26 -30.80 0.60
CA GLU A 91 5.26 -31.79 1.00
C GLU A 91 4.97 -33.20 0.43
N SER A 92 3.82 -33.39 -0.22
CA SER A 92 3.37 -34.67 -0.75
C SER A 92 3.85 -34.94 -2.19
N SER A 93 3.39 -36.06 -2.76
CA SER A 93 3.70 -36.43 -4.15
C SER A 93 2.96 -35.51 -5.13
N PRO A 94 3.59 -35.06 -6.24
CA PRO A 94 2.98 -34.09 -7.16
C PRO A 94 1.79 -34.63 -7.98
N ASP A 95 1.38 -35.87 -7.76
CA ASP A 95 0.19 -36.52 -8.33
C ASP A 95 -0.95 -36.70 -7.30
N VAL A 96 -0.89 -36.02 -6.15
CA VAL A 96 -2.04 -35.88 -5.22
C VAL A 96 -3.10 -34.97 -5.84
N ALA A 97 -4.30 -35.52 -6.01
CA ALA A 97 -5.45 -34.85 -6.63
C ALA A 97 -6.54 -34.45 -5.63
N SER A 98 -6.60 -35.11 -4.47
CA SER A 98 -7.63 -34.89 -3.46
C SER A 98 -7.13 -35.05 -2.02
N PHE A 99 -7.93 -34.56 -1.06
CA PHE A 99 -7.71 -34.72 0.37
C PHE A 99 -9.02 -35.10 1.08
N THR A 100 -8.96 -36.00 2.05
CA THR A 100 -10.07 -36.25 2.98
C THR A 100 -9.81 -35.46 4.27
N TYR A 101 -10.81 -34.70 4.71
CA TYR A 101 -10.74 -33.91 5.94
C TYR A 101 -11.71 -34.48 6.99
N PRO A 102 -11.21 -35.00 8.13
CA PRO A 102 -12.03 -35.75 9.09
C PRO A 102 -12.83 -34.81 9.99
N LEU A 103 -14.10 -34.63 9.65
CA LEU A 103 -15.03 -33.73 10.37
C LEU A 103 -15.87 -34.51 11.37
N GLU A 104 -16.17 -33.91 12.53
CA GLU A 104 -17.01 -34.56 13.55
C GLU A 104 -18.47 -34.73 13.10
N GLN A 105 -18.92 -33.92 12.14
CA GLN A 105 -20.26 -33.94 11.56
C GLN A 105 -20.17 -33.66 10.05
N ALA A 106 -21.15 -34.15 9.28
CA ALA A 106 -21.30 -33.81 7.87
C ALA A 106 -21.60 -32.30 7.72
N LEU A 107 -21.01 -31.63 6.73
CA LEU A 107 -21.27 -30.19 6.49
C LEU A 107 -22.63 -29.93 5.83
N SER A 108 -23.18 -30.95 5.16
CA SER A 108 -24.51 -30.93 4.55
C SER A 108 -24.98 -32.36 4.29
N GLU A 109 -26.22 -32.53 3.83
CA GLU A 109 -26.78 -33.80 3.34
C GLU A 109 -26.00 -34.43 2.16
N HIS A 110 -25.00 -33.74 1.60
CA HIS A 110 -24.24 -34.16 0.42
C HIS A 110 -22.72 -34.04 0.60
N VAL A 111 -22.25 -33.73 1.81
CA VAL A 111 -20.81 -33.60 2.13
C VAL A 111 -20.57 -34.30 3.47
N GLY A 112 -20.25 -35.59 3.37
CA GLY A 112 -19.98 -36.48 4.49
C GLY A 112 -18.63 -36.20 5.16
N PRO A 113 -18.42 -36.73 6.39
CA PRO A 113 -17.22 -36.47 7.18
C PRO A 113 -15.93 -37.13 6.65
N HIS A 114 -16.03 -37.92 5.57
CA HIS A 114 -14.93 -38.72 5.00
C HIS A 114 -14.80 -38.54 3.47
N ASP A 115 -15.57 -37.65 2.86
CA ASP A 115 -15.52 -37.43 1.41
C ASP A 115 -14.15 -36.89 0.99
N ALA A 116 -13.69 -37.28 -0.19
CA ALA A 116 -12.47 -36.75 -0.78
C ALA A 116 -12.78 -35.44 -1.50
N TRP A 117 -12.07 -34.36 -1.16
CA TRP A 117 -12.20 -33.01 -1.71
C TRP A 117 -11.13 -32.74 -2.76
N PRO A 118 -11.41 -32.04 -3.87
CA PRO A 118 -10.39 -31.77 -4.88
C PRO A 118 -9.42 -30.72 -4.36
N LEU A 119 -8.12 -30.89 -4.62
CA LEU A 119 -7.06 -30.13 -3.94
C LEU A 119 -7.15 -28.60 -4.15
N TRP A 120 -7.75 -28.14 -5.26
CA TRP A 120 -8.00 -26.72 -5.52
C TRP A 120 -8.95 -26.05 -4.50
N VAL A 121 -9.76 -26.80 -3.75
CA VAL A 121 -10.62 -26.24 -2.69
C VAL A 121 -9.79 -25.61 -1.57
N LEU A 122 -8.58 -26.12 -1.29
CA LEU A 122 -7.66 -25.47 -0.35
C LEU A 122 -7.25 -24.07 -0.85
N VAL A 123 -6.95 -23.95 -2.15
CA VAL A 123 -6.58 -22.66 -2.78
C VAL A 123 -7.78 -21.71 -2.79
N TYR A 124 -8.98 -22.23 -3.07
CA TYR A 124 -10.22 -21.47 -2.96
C TYR A 124 -10.41 -20.91 -1.55
N TRP A 125 -10.36 -21.72 -0.50
CA TRP A 125 -10.53 -21.26 0.88
C TRP A 125 -9.43 -20.28 1.32
N LEU A 126 -8.18 -20.46 0.88
CA LEU A 126 -7.10 -19.49 1.13
C LEU A 126 -7.39 -18.12 0.50
N HIS A 127 -7.95 -18.09 -0.71
CA HIS A 127 -8.41 -16.85 -1.34
C HIS A 127 -9.69 -16.30 -0.69
N VAL A 128 -10.64 -17.12 -0.22
CA VAL A 128 -11.80 -16.64 0.54
C VAL A 128 -11.36 -15.93 1.81
N TYR A 129 -10.34 -16.43 2.51
CA TYR A 129 -9.77 -15.74 3.67
C TYR A 129 -9.22 -14.34 3.33
N GLN A 130 -8.52 -14.20 2.20
CA GLN A 130 -8.04 -12.91 1.72
C GLN A 130 -9.21 -11.96 1.37
N VAL A 131 -10.27 -12.50 0.74
CA VAL A 131 -11.51 -11.77 0.41
C VAL A 131 -12.26 -11.33 1.66
N LEU A 132 -12.45 -12.19 2.66
CA LEU A 132 -13.12 -11.87 3.93
C LEU A 132 -12.35 -10.82 4.72
N ASN A 133 -11.02 -10.95 4.81
CA ASN A 133 -10.15 -9.96 5.44
C ASN A 133 -10.25 -8.59 4.74
N ALA A 134 -10.28 -8.58 3.40
CA ALA A 134 -10.48 -7.36 2.64
C ALA A 134 -11.88 -6.76 2.86
N LYS A 135 -12.95 -7.56 2.81
CA LYS A 135 -14.33 -7.12 3.10
C LYS A 135 -14.43 -6.45 4.47
N GLY A 136 -13.84 -7.05 5.50
CA GLY A 136 -13.79 -6.50 6.85
C GLY A 136 -13.11 -5.13 6.91
N HIS A 137 -11.87 -5.01 6.40
CA HIS A 137 -11.14 -3.74 6.43
C HIS A 137 -11.80 -2.65 5.58
N TRP A 138 -12.32 -2.96 4.39
CA TRP A 138 -13.02 -1.97 3.57
C TRP A 138 -14.33 -1.52 4.22
N ALA A 139 -15.12 -2.42 4.82
CA ALA A 139 -16.33 -2.02 5.55
C ALA A 139 -16.02 -1.10 6.74
N LEU A 140 -14.94 -1.37 7.49
CA LEU A 140 -14.47 -0.51 8.58
C LEU A 140 -14.02 0.88 8.08
N LEU A 141 -13.29 0.95 6.96
CA LEU A 141 -12.90 2.22 6.35
C LEU A 141 -14.12 3.01 5.87
N LEU A 142 -15.05 2.40 5.13
CA LEU A 142 -16.26 3.11 4.65
C LEU A 142 -17.13 3.61 5.81
N ALA A 143 -17.25 2.84 6.89
CA ALA A 143 -17.93 3.28 8.12
C ALA A 143 -17.21 4.49 8.77
N LYS A 144 -15.88 4.50 8.83
CA LYS A 144 -15.09 5.65 9.32
C LYS A 144 -15.25 6.88 8.43
N VAL A 145 -15.24 6.71 7.11
CA VAL A 145 -15.41 7.78 6.12
C VAL A 145 -16.77 8.46 6.30
N ALA A 146 -17.84 7.67 6.39
CA ALA A 146 -19.18 8.18 6.67
C ALA A 146 -19.25 8.88 8.04
N ALA A 147 -18.58 8.35 9.08
CA ALA A 147 -18.56 8.94 10.42
C ALA A 147 -17.81 10.28 10.50
N VAL A 148 -16.88 10.58 9.59
CA VAL A 148 -16.20 11.90 9.49
C VAL A 148 -16.77 12.80 8.39
N GLY A 149 -17.85 12.37 7.71
CA GLY A 149 -18.53 13.14 6.67
C GLY A 149 -17.84 13.16 5.29
N GLY A 150 -16.98 12.18 4.99
CA GLY A 150 -16.37 12.00 3.66
C GLY A 150 -17.25 11.23 2.67
N ASP A 151 -16.85 11.21 1.40
CA ASP A 151 -17.60 10.56 0.31
C ASP A 151 -17.23 9.07 0.15
N SER A 152 -18.05 8.19 0.73
CA SER A 152 -17.87 6.73 0.59
C SER A 152 -17.97 6.26 -0.87
N ALA A 153 -18.77 6.93 -1.70
CA ALA A 153 -19.00 6.55 -3.09
C ALA A 153 -17.76 6.77 -3.98
N VAL A 154 -16.82 7.63 -3.57
CA VAL A 154 -15.49 7.75 -4.22
C VAL A 154 -14.63 6.51 -3.96
N ILE A 155 -14.62 6.00 -2.72
CA ILE A 155 -13.86 4.80 -2.34
C ILE A 155 -14.52 3.54 -2.89
N GLU A 156 -15.84 3.40 -2.75
CA GLU A 156 -16.64 2.24 -3.19
C GLU A 156 -16.43 1.85 -4.66
N ARG A 157 -16.07 2.81 -5.52
CA ARG A 157 -15.79 2.62 -6.95
C ARG A 157 -14.38 2.13 -7.28
N LEU A 158 -13.44 2.12 -6.34
CA LEU A 158 -12.08 1.63 -6.59
C LEU A 158 -12.06 0.12 -6.85
N PRO A 159 -11.17 -0.38 -7.73
CA PRO A 159 -10.90 -1.81 -7.88
C PRO A 159 -10.20 -2.37 -6.64
N TRP A 160 -10.74 -3.43 -5.99
CA TRP A 160 -10.30 -3.81 -4.64
C TRP A 160 -8.91 -4.47 -4.55
N ASN A 161 -8.45 -5.18 -5.59
CA ASN A 161 -7.24 -6.01 -5.54
C ASN A 161 -6.38 -5.85 -6.82
N VAL A 162 -5.98 -4.61 -7.11
CA VAL A 162 -5.05 -4.31 -8.21
C VAL A 162 -3.82 -3.52 -7.72
N PRO A 163 -2.66 -3.65 -8.39
CA PRO A 163 -1.55 -2.73 -8.24
C PRO A 163 -2.01 -1.29 -8.48
N LEU A 164 -1.46 -0.34 -7.71
CA LEU A 164 -1.73 1.08 -7.94
C LEU A 164 -0.97 1.56 -9.20
N PRO A 165 -1.59 2.36 -10.09
CA PRO A 165 -1.01 2.75 -11.38
C PRO A 165 0.30 3.51 -11.21
N SER A 166 1.43 2.88 -11.55
CA SER A 166 2.76 3.48 -11.45
C SER A 166 3.05 4.45 -12.60
N ASP A 167 3.60 5.61 -12.27
CA ASP A 167 4.18 6.51 -13.27
C ASP A 167 5.57 6.00 -13.71
N ASN A 168 5.55 5.08 -14.67
CA ASN A 168 6.74 4.48 -15.25
C ASN A 168 7.63 5.50 -16.01
N GLN A 169 7.24 6.77 -16.16
CA GLN A 169 7.96 7.74 -17.01
C GLN A 169 9.19 8.37 -16.35
N ALA A 170 9.35 8.28 -15.03
CA ALA A 170 10.42 8.94 -14.29
C ALA A 170 11.26 8.00 -13.38
N GLY A 171 11.14 6.67 -13.55
CA GLY A 171 11.76 5.69 -12.66
C GLY A 171 11.17 5.67 -11.23
N ARG A 172 10.00 6.31 -11.05
CA ARG A 172 9.24 6.31 -9.80
C ARG A 172 8.90 4.87 -9.40
N GLY A 173 9.04 4.57 -8.10
CA GLY A 173 8.80 3.23 -7.57
C GLY A 173 7.36 2.76 -7.73
N SER A 174 7.11 1.48 -7.43
CA SER A 174 5.74 0.96 -7.37
C SER A 174 4.95 1.72 -6.30
N LEU A 175 3.78 2.23 -6.67
CA LEU A 175 2.82 2.84 -5.74
C LEU A 175 2.17 1.81 -4.79
N GLY A 176 2.57 0.53 -4.89
CA GLY A 176 1.99 -0.57 -4.13
C GLY A 176 0.71 -1.07 -4.77
N HIS A 177 -0.34 -1.16 -3.98
CA HIS A 177 -1.53 -1.95 -4.27
C HIS A 177 -2.74 -1.34 -3.54
N VAL A 178 -3.95 -1.37 -4.12
CA VAL A 178 -5.11 -0.59 -3.58
C VAL A 178 -5.39 -0.88 -2.10
N MET A 179 -5.11 -2.09 -1.63
CA MET A 179 -5.19 -2.46 -0.21
C MET A 179 -4.31 -1.62 0.75
N SER A 180 -3.26 -0.92 0.28
CA SER A 180 -2.49 0.00 1.15
C SER A 180 -3.31 1.24 1.56
N LEU A 181 -4.30 1.63 0.75
CA LEU A 181 -5.16 2.77 1.05
C LEU A 181 -5.99 2.57 2.34
N LEU A 182 -6.14 1.33 2.81
CA LEU A 182 -6.74 0.99 4.11
C LEU A 182 -6.01 1.65 5.28
N ALA A 183 -4.71 1.89 5.20
CA ALA A 183 -3.93 2.52 6.28
C ALA A 183 -4.41 3.94 6.61
N PHE A 184 -4.98 4.68 5.66
CA PHE A 184 -5.60 5.98 5.95
C PHE A 184 -6.86 5.84 6.83
N GLY A 185 -7.55 4.69 6.78
CA GLY A 185 -8.61 4.32 7.70
C GLY A 185 -8.12 3.97 9.11
N THR A 186 -6.93 3.41 9.25
CA THR A 186 -6.38 3.00 10.56
C THR A 186 -5.63 4.13 11.26
N ARG A 187 -5.13 3.84 12.47
CA ARG A 187 -4.16 4.68 13.22
C ARG A 187 -2.74 4.11 13.14
N GLU A 188 -2.44 3.42 12.04
CA GLU A 188 -1.12 2.82 11.81
C GLU A 188 -0.13 3.83 11.24
N TRP A 189 1.14 3.48 11.33
CA TRP A 189 2.23 4.26 10.75
C TRP A 189 2.17 4.24 9.23
N LEU A 190 2.12 5.42 8.62
CA LEU A 190 2.28 5.55 7.18
C LEU A 190 3.73 5.23 6.80
N ASN A 191 3.94 4.18 6.01
CA ASN A 191 5.27 3.84 5.47
C ASN A 191 5.55 4.61 4.16
N SER A 192 6.76 4.47 3.61
CA SER A 192 7.24 5.16 2.40
C SER A 192 6.27 5.11 1.21
N THR A 193 5.57 3.99 0.97
CA THR A 193 4.58 3.86 -0.11
C THR A 193 3.38 4.80 0.06
N HIS A 194 2.95 5.02 1.30
CA HIS A 194 1.88 5.97 1.62
C HIS A 194 2.37 7.42 1.52
N MET A 195 3.62 7.68 1.94
CA MET A 195 4.24 9.00 1.80
C MET A 195 4.40 9.38 0.33
N ASP A 196 4.85 8.45 -0.51
CA ASP A 196 4.94 8.63 -1.96
C ASP A 196 3.57 8.93 -2.58
N LEU A 197 2.53 8.16 -2.25
CA LEU A 197 1.14 8.43 -2.70
C LEU A 197 0.67 9.83 -2.31
N LEU A 198 0.93 10.25 -1.06
CA LEU A 198 0.63 11.59 -0.58
C LEU A 198 1.40 12.68 -1.36
N LEU A 199 2.68 12.46 -1.65
CA LEU A 199 3.54 13.41 -2.33
C LEU A 199 3.19 13.56 -3.82
N TYR A 200 2.84 12.48 -4.52
CA TYR A 200 2.33 12.57 -5.89
C TYR A 200 0.93 13.21 -5.96
N SER A 201 0.07 12.90 -4.99
CA SER A 201 -1.21 13.60 -4.84
C SER A 201 -1.00 15.09 -4.62
N LEU A 202 -0.01 15.49 -3.81
CA LEU A 202 0.35 16.90 -3.59
C LEU A 202 0.94 17.56 -4.85
N GLU A 203 1.87 16.91 -5.55
CA GLU A 203 2.44 17.37 -6.83
C GLU A 203 1.34 17.68 -7.86
N PHE A 204 0.43 16.73 -8.07
CA PHE A 204 -0.75 16.88 -8.93
C PHE A 204 -1.68 18.00 -8.47
N THR A 205 -1.84 18.18 -7.16
CA THR A 205 -2.76 19.16 -6.58
C THR A 205 -2.21 20.58 -6.58
N ILE A 206 -0.88 20.74 -6.52
CA ILE A 206 -0.17 22.01 -6.67
C ILE A 206 -0.15 22.44 -8.14
N ASN A 207 0.23 21.56 -9.07
CA ASN A 207 0.26 21.81 -10.51
C ASN A 207 1.04 23.09 -10.93
N ASP A 208 2.10 23.42 -10.19
CA ASP A 208 3.04 24.52 -10.45
C ASP A 208 4.36 23.90 -10.94
N PRO A 209 4.78 24.11 -12.21
CA PRO A 209 5.97 23.45 -12.77
C PRO A 209 7.29 23.94 -12.16
N ASP A 210 7.27 25.07 -11.43
CA ASP A 210 8.41 25.61 -10.70
C ASP A 210 8.50 25.03 -9.27
N ILE A 211 7.49 24.31 -8.78
CA ILE A 211 7.55 23.58 -7.51
C ILE A 211 7.92 22.12 -7.78
N LEU A 212 9.00 21.65 -7.17
CA LEU A 212 9.41 20.25 -7.21
C LEU A 212 8.89 19.53 -5.96
N VAL A 213 8.33 18.34 -6.11
CA VAL A 213 7.95 17.47 -4.99
C VAL A 213 8.77 16.18 -5.06
N LEU A 214 9.57 15.92 -4.03
CA LEU A 214 10.46 14.76 -3.99
C LEU A 214 9.76 13.61 -3.25
N ASN A 215 9.73 12.45 -3.89
CA ASN A 215 9.30 11.20 -3.26
C ASN A 215 10.39 10.66 -2.31
N THR A 216 10.02 9.69 -1.46
CA THR A 216 10.94 9.11 -0.46
C THR A 216 12.07 8.31 -1.10
N TRP A 217 11.83 7.68 -2.25
CA TRP A 217 12.86 6.95 -3.02
C TRP A 217 13.99 7.85 -3.56
N MET A 218 13.67 9.08 -3.99
CA MET A 218 14.68 10.07 -4.40
C MET A 218 15.53 10.52 -3.22
N PHE A 219 14.93 10.64 -2.03
CA PHE A 219 15.68 10.88 -0.79
C PHE A 219 16.62 9.71 -0.45
N ASP A 220 16.13 8.47 -0.51
CA ASP A 220 16.94 7.26 -0.27
C ASP A 220 18.18 7.18 -1.18
N ILE A 221 18.07 7.56 -2.45
CA ILE A 221 19.23 7.63 -3.36
C ILE A 221 20.17 8.75 -2.96
N LEU A 222 19.68 9.97 -2.69
CA LEU A 222 20.53 11.10 -2.28
C LEU A 222 21.33 10.77 -1.02
N TRP A 223 20.68 10.18 -0.01
CA TRP A 223 21.31 9.72 1.22
C TRP A 223 22.33 8.60 0.96
N SER A 224 22.01 7.64 0.08
CA SER A 224 22.93 6.57 -0.30
C SER A 224 24.19 7.10 -1.00
N LEU A 225 24.04 8.06 -1.91
CA LEU A 225 25.17 8.66 -2.64
C LEU A 225 26.09 9.46 -1.70
N HIS A 226 25.51 10.32 -0.85
CA HIS A 226 26.25 11.08 0.16
C HIS A 226 27.07 10.18 1.10
N ASN A 227 26.52 9.03 1.48
CA ASN A 227 27.19 8.09 2.38
C ASN A 227 28.23 7.19 1.67
N ILE A 228 28.21 7.11 0.33
CA ILE A 228 29.25 6.46 -0.47
C ILE A 228 30.43 7.42 -0.68
N ASP A 229 30.15 8.68 -1.06
CA ASP A 229 31.16 9.72 -1.25
C ASP A 229 30.57 11.13 -1.00
N PRO A 230 30.81 11.75 0.17
CA PRO A 230 30.37 13.12 0.46
C PRO A 230 31.25 14.18 -0.23
N THR A 231 32.22 13.79 -1.06
CA THR A 231 33.13 14.70 -1.78
C THR A 231 32.86 14.77 -3.29
N SER A 232 32.10 13.83 -3.86
CA SER A 232 31.76 13.84 -5.28
C SER A 232 30.30 13.46 -5.56
N TYR A 233 29.79 13.86 -6.73
CA TYR A 233 28.46 13.52 -7.21
C TYR A 233 28.61 12.67 -8.49
N PRO A 234 28.34 11.35 -8.46
CA PRO A 234 28.49 10.48 -9.62
C PRO A 234 27.38 10.72 -10.64
N SER A 235 27.51 11.82 -11.38
CA SER A 235 26.51 12.40 -12.28
C SER A 235 26.02 11.46 -13.40
N GLN A 236 26.82 10.45 -13.75
CA GLN A 236 26.49 9.40 -14.71
C GLN A 236 25.61 8.29 -14.14
N ALA A 237 25.63 8.04 -12.82
CA ALA A 237 24.90 6.94 -12.20
C ALA A 237 23.39 7.20 -12.09
N HIS A 238 22.99 8.46 -11.88
CA HIS A 238 21.60 8.85 -11.64
C HIS A 238 21.18 10.05 -12.48
N ALA A 239 20.98 9.84 -13.78
CA ALA A 239 20.55 10.88 -14.72
C ALA A 239 19.30 11.66 -14.24
N ALA A 240 18.35 10.98 -13.58
CA ALA A 240 17.17 11.63 -12.98
C ALA A 240 17.53 12.66 -11.88
N LEU A 241 18.48 12.33 -11.00
CA LEU A 241 18.96 13.26 -9.96
C LEU A 241 19.79 14.40 -10.57
N THR A 242 20.59 14.13 -11.60
CA THR A 242 21.30 15.18 -12.36
C THR A 242 20.32 16.14 -13.06
N THR A 243 19.26 15.64 -13.69
CA THR A 243 18.17 16.45 -14.29
C THR A 243 17.36 17.22 -13.24
N MET A 244 17.20 16.67 -12.04
CA MET A 244 16.57 17.38 -10.93
C MET A 244 17.49 18.48 -10.38
N GLY A 245 18.78 18.18 -10.26
CA GLY A 245 19.84 19.11 -9.86
C GLY A 245 19.91 20.37 -10.73
N THR A 246 19.75 20.23 -12.05
CA THR A 246 19.69 21.41 -12.94
C THR A 246 18.38 22.20 -12.78
N ARG A 247 17.27 21.56 -12.40
CA ARG A 247 15.99 22.25 -12.08
C ARG A 247 16.02 23.00 -10.75
N ILE A 248 16.91 22.66 -9.79
CA ILE A 248 17.01 23.35 -8.48
C ILE A 248 17.11 24.87 -8.67
N ARG A 249 18.05 25.34 -9.51
CA ARG A 249 18.32 26.78 -9.72
C ARG A 249 17.10 27.58 -10.19
N THR A 250 16.23 26.93 -10.93
CA THR A 250 15.04 27.54 -11.55
C THR A 250 13.78 27.33 -10.72
N ALA A 251 13.80 26.34 -9.81
CA ALA A 251 12.67 26.05 -8.95
C ALA A 251 12.32 27.25 -8.06
N LYS A 252 11.02 27.43 -7.86
CA LYS A 252 10.45 28.29 -6.83
C LYS A 252 10.65 27.64 -5.46
N GLN A 253 10.32 26.35 -5.33
CA GLN A 253 10.45 25.57 -4.09
C GLN A 253 10.75 24.11 -4.41
N ILE A 254 11.37 23.41 -3.46
CA ILE A 254 11.53 21.94 -3.46
C ILE A 254 10.97 21.40 -2.15
N LEU A 255 9.90 20.61 -2.24
CA LEU A 255 9.20 20.01 -1.11
C LEU A 255 9.68 18.56 -0.93
N LEU A 256 10.07 18.17 0.28
CA LEU A 256 10.48 16.79 0.56
C LEU A 256 10.06 16.32 1.96
N VAL A 257 9.77 15.02 2.08
CA VAL A 257 9.57 14.30 3.34
C VAL A 257 10.78 13.39 3.57
N VAL A 258 11.25 13.34 4.82
CA VAL A 258 12.46 12.63 5.22
C VAL A 258 12.12 11.61 6.31
N PRO A 259 12.50 10.32 6.14
CA PRO A 259 12.43 9.34 7.21
C PRO A 259 13.53 9.62 8.24
N VAL A 260 13.19 9.64 9.53
CA VAL A 260 14.19 9.76 10.61
C VAL A 260 13.96 8.74 11.72
N CYS A 261 15.00 8.52 12.52
CA CYS A 261 14.99 7.68 13.71
C CYS A 261 15.15 8.58 14.95
N ILE A 262 14.14 8.63 15.81
CA ILE A 262 14.22 9.29 17.13
C ILE A 262 14.60 8.25 18.18
N GLY A 263 15.64 8.57 18.97
CA GLY A 263 16.07 7.84 20.16
C GLY A 263 16.91 8.74 21.07
N ASP A 264 16.84 8.56 22.39
CA ASP A 264 17.62 9.30 23.41
C ASP A 264 17.60 10.84 23.24
N GLY A 265 16.47 11.40 22.79
CA GLY A 265 16.30 12.84 22.55
C GLY A 265 17.02 13.38 21.31
N LYS A 266 17.50 12.49 20.43
CA LYS A 266 18.19 12.82 19.17
C LYS A 266 17.43 12.25 17.98
N ALA A 267 17.49 12.94 16.85
CA ALA A 267 17.07 12.42 15.56
C ALA A 267 18.29 12.03 14.72
N VAL A 268 18.20 10.92 14.00
CA VAL A 268 19.18 10.43 13.02
C VAL A 268 18.47 10.21 11.68
N VAL A 269 19.14 10.46 10.56
CA VAL A 269 18.54 10.22 9.23
C VAL A 269 18.29 8.73 9.02
N GLY A 270 17.06 8.37 8.67
CA GLY A 270 16.69 7.04 8.22
C GLY A 270 16.96 6.85 6.73
N GLY A 271 16.96 5.61 6.27
CA GLY A 271 17.14 5.30 4.85
C GLY A 271 17.34 3.79 4.65
N LEU A 272 17.79 3.38 3.47
CA LEU A 272 17.97 1.97 3.10
C LEU A 272 18.65 1.13 4.19
N GLY A 273 17.89 0.21 4.79
CA GLY A 273 18.34 -0.71 5.85
C GLY A 273 18.18 -0.21 7.29
N ILE A 274 17.81 1.05 7.51
CA ILE A 274 17.54 1.63 8.83
C ILE A 274 16.03 1.80 9.01
N MET A 275 15.46 1.14 10.02
CA MET A 275 14.03 1.25 10.35
C MET A 275 13.72 2.63 10.96
N SER A 276 13.18 3.54 10.15
CA SER A 276 12.67 4.83 10.62
C SER A 276 11.46 4.69 11.54
N ASN A 277 11.39 5.55 12.54
CA ASN A 277 10.28 5.63 13.50
C ASN A 277 9.78 7.07 13.67
N HIS A 278 9.99 7.92 12.65
CA HIS A 278 9.40 9.26 12.53
C HIS A 278 9.50 9.78 11.08
N TRP A 279 8.68 10.78 10.78
CA TRP A 279 8.73 11.57 9.55
C TRP A 279 8.89 13.04 9.90
N ILE A 280 9.78 13.73 9.16
CA ILE A 280 9.87 15.20 9.13
C ILE A 280 9.74 15.68 7.69
N SER A 281 9.56 16.98 7.48
CA SER A 281 9.56 17.58 6.14
C SER A 281 10.45 18.81 6.06
N ALA A 282 10.93 19.09 4.85
CA ALA A 282 11.74 20.26 4.55
C ALA A 282 11.28 20.92 3.24
N VAL A 283 11.44 22.23 3.18
CA VAL A 283 11.29 23.04 1.97
C VAL A 283 12.60 23.75 1.68
N ILE A 284 13.14 23.55 0.49
CA ILE A 284 14.26 24.35 -0.03
C ILE A 284 13.66 25.47 -0.87
N ASP A 285 13.99 26.73 -0.58
CA ASP A 285 13.72 27.88 -1.43
C ASP A 285 15.04 28.39 -2.04
N PRO A 286 15.32 28.10 -3.33
CA PRO A 286 16.55 28.53 -4.00
C PRO A 286 16.67 30.04 -4.19
N LYS A 287 15.57 30.79 -4.10
CA LYS A 287 15.52 32.25 -4.33
C LYS A 287 15.79 33.02 -3.04
N LEU A 288 15.39 32.45 -1.90
CA LEU A 288 15.74 32.95 -0.56
C LEU A 288 17.06 32.36 -0.02
N GLN A 289 17.59 31.31 -0.65
CA GLN A 289 18.75 30.53 -0.21
C GLN A 289 18.57 29.95 1.19
N GLU A 290 17.37 29.41 1.43
CA GLU A 290 16.88 28.96 2.72
C GLU A 290 16.37 27.51 2.66
N VAL A 291 16.72 26.69 3.66
CA VAL A 291 16.12 25.37 3.88
C VAL A 291 15.32 25.41 5.18
N ARG A 292 14.00 25.38 5.04
CA ARG A 292 13.02 25.45 6.13
C ARG A 292 12.59 24.05 6.56
N HIS A 293 12.56 23.79 7.87
CA HIS A 293 12.33 22.45 8.45
C HIS A 293 11.07 22.40 9.31
N TYR A 294 10.36 21.27 9.25
CA TYR A 294 9.07 21.04 9.90
C TYR A 294 9.06 19.65 10.56
N ASP A 295 9.13 19.62 11.88
CA ASP A 295 9.01 18.40 12.69
C ASP A 295 7.76 18.50 13.60
N PRO A 296 6.74 17.63 13.43
CA PRO A 296 5.55 17.62 14.28
C PRO A 296 5.81 17.37 15.78
N MET A 297 6.99 16.88 16.16
CA MET A 297 7.44 16.74 17.56
C MET A 297 8.36 17.89 18.03
N SER A 298 8.62 18.91 17.19
CA SER A 298 9.54 20.02 17.47
C SER A 298 10.97 19.61 17.82
N ILE A 299 11.44 18.47 17.28
CA ILE A 299 12.82 18.03 17.42
C ILE A 299 13.67 18.71 16.34
N ARG A 300 14.91 19.08 16.68
CA ARG A 300 15.86 19.66 15.73
C ARG A 300 16.18 18.62 14.63
N PRO A 301 16.17 18.99 13.33
CA PRO A 301 16.58 18.09 12.26
C PRO A 301 17.97 17.46 12.49
N PRO A 302 18.19 16.20 12.09
CA PRO A 302 19.49 15.56 12.22
C PRO A 302 20.60 16.36 11.52
N ASP A 303 21.76 16.54 12.14
CA ASP A 303 22.88 17.25 11.49
C ASP A 303 23.33 16.57 10.19
N GLY A 304 23.14 15.24 10.07
CA GLY A 304 23.34 14.49 8.83
C GLY A 304 22.38 14.85 7.70
N LEU A 305 21.16 15.32 8.00
CA LEU A 305 20.23 15.85 6.99
C LEU A 305 20.68 17.23 6.52
N LEU A 306 21.13 18.07 7.46
CA LEU A 306 21.64 19.40 7.15
C LEU A 306 22.91 19.31 6.27
N ALA A 307 23.78 18.34 6.57
CA ALA A 307 24.93 18.00 5.74
C ALA A 307 24.52 17.49 4.35
N LEU A 308 23.60 16.52 4.27
CA LEU A 308 23.09 15.98 3.00
C LEU A 308 22.54 17.07 2.08
N ILE A 309 21.70 17.97 2.60
CA ILE A 309 21.05 19.01 1.79
C ILE A 309 22.08 20.04 1.31
N ASN A 310 22.98 20.51 2.19
CA ASN A 310 24.04 21.44 1.77
C ASN A 310 25.05 20.80 0.81
N TRP A 311 25.36 19.51 0.96
CA TRP A 311 26.14 18.75 -0.01
C TRP A 311 25.45 18.73 -1.37
N TRP A 312 24.17 18.33 -1.43
CA TRP A 312 23.44 18.21 -2.70
C TRP A 312 23.34 19.56 -3.43
N LEU A 313 23.03 20.63 -2.71
CA LEU A 313 22.96 21.99 -3.26
C LEU A 313 24.34 22.50 -3.69
N GLY A 314 25.39 22.23 -2.89
CA GLY A 314 26.78 22.54 -3.21
C GLY A 314 27.36 21.75 -4.39
N MET A 315 26.93 20.51 -4.61
CA MET A 315 27.25 19.72 -5.81
C MET A 315 26.63 20.32 -7.09
N HIS A 316 25.59 21.14 -6.94
CA HIS A 316 25.08 21.98 -8.02
C HIS A 316 25.67 23.41 -7.99
N GLY A 317 26.62 23.72 -7.12
CA GLY A 317 27.33 25.00 -7.10
C GLY A 317 26.52 26.17 -6.54
N GLU A 318 25.46 25.88 -5.79
CA GLU A 318 24.77 26.87 -4.97
C GLU A 318 25.59 27.12 -3.67
N PRO A 319 25.50 28.32 -3.04
CA PRO A 319 26.15 28.58 -1.75
C PRO A 319 25.49 27.76 -0.62
N PRO A 320 26.10 27.70 0.59
CA PRO A 320 25.43 27.13 1.77
C PRO A 320 24.15 27.89 2.12
N TYR A 321 23.09 27.16 2.47
CA TYR A 321 21.77 27.76 2.72
C TYR A 321 21.62 28.15 4.19
N THR A 322 20.77 29.14 4.46
CA THR A 322 20.26 29.39 5.82
C THR A 322 19.30 28.28 6.24
N HIS A 323 19.11 28.11 7.54
CA HIS A 323 18.26 27.07 8.12
C HIS A 323 17.31 27.69 9.14
N ASP A 324 16.00 27.52 8.92
CA ASP A 324 14.96 27.96 9.86
C ASP A 324 13.89 26.87 10.07
N SER A 325 13.00 27.08 11.03
CA SER A 325 11.85 26.22 11.36
C SER A 325 10.55 26.86 10.91
N ILE A 326 9.55 26.06 10.55
CA ILE A 326 8.29 26.58 10.00
C ILE A 326 7.02 26.16 10.75
N PRO A 327 5.92 26.94 10.62
CA PRO A 327 4.65 26.63 11.26
C PRO A 327 4.15 25.23 10.87
N CYS A 328 4.12 24.33 11.85
CA CYS A 328 3.52 23.02 11.76
C CYS A 328 2.66 22.76 13.00
N THR A 329 1.71 21.85 12.86
CA THR A 329 0.89 21.39 13.98
C THR A 329 1.68 20.40 14.84
N LEU A 330 1.71 20.65 16.14
CA LEU A 330 2.31 19.74 17.10
C LEU A 330 1.49 18.45 17.20
N GLN A 331 2.14 17.32 16.94
CA GLN A 331 1.59 15.99 17.06
C GLN A 331 1.27 15.67 18.53
N ARG A 332 0.09 15.08 18.77
CA ARG A 332 -0.38 14.66 20.11
C ARG A 332 -0.65 13.16 20.22
N ASP A 333 -0.33 12.41 19.18
CA ASP A 333 -0.49 10.96 19.07
C ASP A 333 0.83 10.28 18.68
N SER A 334 0.80 8.98 18.42
CA SER A 334 1.95 8.16 18.07
C SER A 334 2.01 7.74 16.59
N TYR A 335 1.28 8.38 15.66
CA TYR A 335 1.14 7.87 14.28
C TYR A 335 0.89 8.93 13.19
N SER A 336 0.63 10.19 13.53
CA SER A 336 0.24 11.24 12.56
C SER A 336 1.40 12.04 11.97
N CYS A 337 2.66 11.74 12.32
CA CYS A 337 3.85 12.44 11.82
C CYS A 337 3.85 12.63 10.29
N GLY A 338 3.65 11.56 9.52
CA GLY A 338 3.63 11.62 8.06
C GLY A 338 2.50 12.50 7.51
N LEU A 339 1.29 12.41 8.11
CA LEU A 339 0.14 13.24 7.74
C LEU A 339 0.45 14.73 7.94
N LEU A 340 0.98 15.08 9.12
CA LEU A 340 1.28 16.46 9.50
C LEU A 340 2.44 17.04 8.69
N CYS A 341 3.44 16.24 8.33
CA CYS A 341 4.51 16.65 7.42
C CYS A 341 3.99 17.04 6.03
N VAL A 342 3.15 16.20 5.41
CA VAL A 342 2.59 16.51 4.08
C VAL A 342 1.61 17.68 4.15
N ASN A 343 0.81 17.78 5.23
CA ASN A 343 -0.05 18.95 5.44
C ASN A 343 0.77 20.24 5.58
N ALA A 344 1.92 20.20 6.27
CA ALA A 344 2.79 21.36 6.41
C ALA A 344 3.43 21.77 5.06
N LEU A 345 3.89 20.82 4.24
CA LEU A 345 4.36 21.09 2.87
C LEU A 345 3.25 21.69 1.99
N ALA A 346 2.03 21.17 2.09
CA ALA A 346 0.87 21.69 1.37
C ALA A 346 0.48 23.10 1.84
N HIS A 347 0.59 23.37 3.15
CA HIS A 347 0.37 24.68 3.73
C HIS A 347 1.41 25.70 3.26
N ASP A 348 2.69 25.35 3.16
CA ASP A 348 3.71 26.28 2.67
C ASP A 348 3.50 26.65 1.19
N ALA A 349 3.25 25.65 0.34
CA ALA A 349 3.06 25.87 -1.09
C ALA A 349 1.77 26.65 -1.42
N LEU A 350 0.68 26.40 -0.68
CA LEU A 350 -0.66 26.93 -0.96
C LEU A 350 -1.46 27.19 0.36
N PRO A 351 -1.06 28.14 1.22
CA PRO A 351 -1.58 28.29 2.59
C PRO A 351 -3.08 28.65 2.64
N ALA A 352 -3.58 29.35 1.63
CA ALA A 352 -5.00 29.70 1.51
C ALA A 352 -5.91 28.52 1.10
N ARG A 353 -5.32 27.40 0.64
CA ARG A 353 -6.04 26.19 0.24
C ARG A 353 -5.87 25.06 1.25
N PHE A 354 -4.70 24.97 1.88
CA PHE A 354 -4.38 23.97 2.90
C PHE A 354 -4.07 24.68 4.21
N PRO A 355 -5.04 24.89 5.11
CA PRO A 355 -4.73 25.25 6.49
C PRO A 355 -3.95 24.12 7.17
N LEU A 356 -3.19 24.45 8.21
CA LEU A 356 -2.63 23.44 9.10
C LEU A 356 -3.78 22.70 9.80
N LEU A 357 -3.74 21.37 9.80
CA LEU A 357 -4.69 20.50 10.49
C LEU A 357 -4.62 20.73 11.99
N ASP A 358 -5.74 20.64 12.72
CA ASP A 358 -5.63 20.50 14.18
C ASP A 358 -5.09 19.12 14.55
N SER A 359 -4.32 19.09 15.63
CA SER A 359 -3.78 17.92 16.31
C SER A 359 -4.80 16.85 16.70
N HIS A 360 -6.08 17.21 16.89
CA HIS A 360 -7.18 16.26 17.10
C HIS A 360 -7.91 15.89 15.79
N GLY A 361 -7.72 16.67 14.73
CA GLY A 361 -8.33 16.49 13.41
C GLY A 361 -7.64 15.45 12.53
N CYS A 362 -6.54 14.83 12.98
CA CYS A 362 -5.73 13.89 12.19
C CYS A 362 -6.53 12.73 11.58
N ASP A 363 -7.52 12.17 12.31
CA ASP A 363 -8.37 11.10 11.79
C ASP A 363 -9.25 11.54 10.61
N GLN A 364 -9.70 12.81 10.57
CA GLN A 364 -10.40 13.40 9.43
C GLN A 364 -9.42 13.76 8.30
N GLY A 365 -8.25 14.30 8.64
CA GLY A 365 -7.19 14.64 7.68
C GLY A 365 -6.71 13.42 6.88
N ARG A 366 -6.60 12.24 7.50
CA ARG A 366 -6.28 10.98 6.78
C ARG A 366 -7.33 10.64 5.72
N ILE A 367 -8.62 10.84 6.01
CA ILE A 367 -9.70 10.59 5.03
C ILE A 367 -9.69 11.63 3.91
N GLN A 368 -9.51 12.92 4.22
CA GLN A 368 -9.40 13.99 3.22
C GLN A 368 -8.19 13.77 2.28
N MET A 369 -7.06 13.29 2.80
CA MET A 369 -5.91 12.96 1.96
C MET A 369 -6.12 11.67 1.15
N LEU A 370 -6.85 10.68 1.67
CA LEU A 370 -7.28 9.51 0.90
C LEU A 370 -8.18 9.92 -0.29
N GLU A 371 -9.13 10.82 -0.08
CA GLU A 371 -10.00 11.35 -1.15
C GLU A 371 -9.17 12.07 -2.24
N GLN A 372 -8.16 12.85 -1.86
CA GLN A 372 -7.23 13.49 -2.80
C GLN A 372 -6.39 12.46 -3.58
N ILE A 373 -5.85 11.44 -2.90
CA ILE A 373 -5.13 10.33 -3.56
C ILE A 373 -6.05 9.65 -4.59
N ILE A 374 -7.33 9.41 -4.28
CA ILE A 374 -8.25 8.75 -5.22
C ILE A 374 -8.54 9.65 -6.44
N GLN A 375 -8.66 10.97 -6.26
CA GLN A 375 -8.80 11.92 -7.37
C GLN A 375 -7.56 11.88 -8.29
N TYR A 376 -6.35 11.85 -7.72
CA TYR A 376 -5.09 11.69 -8.46
C TYR A 376 -5.03 10.34 -9.22
N LEU A 377 -5.40 9.23 -8.57
CA LEU A 377 -5.42 7.91 -9.21
C LEU A 377 -6.43 7.84 -10.37
N GLY A 378 -7.60 8.46 -10.24
CA GLY A 378 -8.57 8.59 -11.33
C GLY A 378 -8.04 9.42 -12.51
N HIS A 379 -7.29 10.49 -12.22
CA HIS A 379 -6.60 11.27 -13.24
C HIS A 379 -5.55 10.43 -13.99
N LEU A 380 -4.72 9.64 -13.29
CA LEU A 380 -3.75 8.73 -13.93
C LEU A 380 -4.43 7.73 -14.87
N VAL A 381 -5.50 7.06 -14.43
CA VAL A 381 -6.19 6.04 -15.24
C VAL A 381 -6.76 6.65 -16.53
N SER A 382 -7.41 7.81 -16.46
CA SER A 382 -7.95 8.50 -17.64
C SER A 382 -6.85 8.90 -18.64
N HIS A 383 -5.66 9.27 -18.17
CA HIS A 383 -4.53 9.63 -19.02
C HIS A 383 -3.85 8.41 -19.66
N VAL A 384 -3.71 7.30 -18.92
CA VAL A 384 -3.17 6.04 -19.47
C VAL A 384 -4.10 5.50 -20.56
N VAL A 385 -5.42 5.50 -20.33
CA VAL A 385 -6.41 5.12 -21.35
C VAL A 385 -6.30 6.01 -22.58
N THR A 386 -6.31 7.34 -22.41
CA THR A 386 -6.23 8.31 -23.53
C THR A 386 -4.94 8.14 -24.34
N ARG A 387 -3.78 8.01 -23.69
CA ARG A 387 -2.48 7.79 -24.36
C ARG A 387 -2.41 6.44 -25.07
N SER A 388 -3.08 5.41 -24.54
CA SER A 388 -3.15 4.09 -25.17
C SER A 388 -4.00 4.12 -26.44
N PHE A 389 -5.18 4.75 -26.40
CA PHE A 389 -5.99 4.99 -27.59
C PHE A 389 -5.27 5.88 -28.61
N GLN A 390 -4.59 6.94 -28.20
CA GLN A 390 -3.79 7.78 -29.11
C GLN A 390 -2.67 6.99 -29.80
N ARG A 391 -1.98 6.09 -29.09
CA ARG A 391 -0.96 5.20 -29.70
C ARG A 391 -1.54 4.16 -30.66
N LEU A 392 -2.79 3.73 -30.46
CA LEU A 392 -3.51 2.82 -31.37
C LEU A 392 -4.16 3.55 -32.57
N LEU A 393 -4.19 4.88 -32.55
CA LEU A 393 -4.77 5.74 -33.60
C LEU A 393 -3.72 6.61 -34.32
N SER A 394 -2.45 6.55 -33.91
CA SER A 394 -1.32 7.08 -34.68
C SER A 394 -0.89 6.06 -35.74
N PRO A 395 -0.73 6.46 -37.01
CA PRO A 395 -0.30 5.58 -38.10
C PRO A 395 1.20 5.25 -38.06
#